data_AF-A0A1W1Y3S2-F1
#
_entry.id   AF-A0A1W1Y3S2-F1
#
_cell.length_a   1.000
_cell.length_b   1.000
_cell.length_c   1.000
_cell.angle_alpha   90.00
_cell.angle_beta   90.00
_cell.angle_gamma   90.00
#
_symmetry.space_group_name_H-M   'P 1'
#
loop_
_entity.id
_entity.type
_entity.pdbx_description
1 polymer ?
#
loop_
_entity_poly.entity_id
_entity_poly.type
_entity_poly.pdbx_seq_one_letter_code
_entity_poly.pdbx_strand_id
1 'polypeptide(L)'
;MNFISNIANFLQDLPLAILISEHESLFPWIESFHVLAITMVIGSIFLVDFRLTGIAFKSFEFSTFSRALTRVTWLGFSLAVVTGSLLFISNANTYLNNTAFQLKFLFLFLAGLNMLFFQFISSREMSVWGHPDYRVPPLGKIAGFFSLTFWLIVVACGRWIGFTL
;
A
#
# COMPACT_ATOMS: atom_id res chain seq x y z
N MET A 1 9.91 30.47 8.01
CA MET A 1 9.62 29.29 7.17
C MET A 1 9.56 28.07 8.06
N ASN A 2 8.56 27.20 7.89
CA ASN A 2 8.36 26.02 8.73
C ASN A 2 9.41 24.94 8.39
N PHE A 3 9.85 24.15 9.36
CA PHE A 3 10.84 23.08 9.17
C PHE A 3 10.46 22.12 8.02
N ILE A 4 9.18 21.78 7.92
CA ILE A 4 8.62 20.92 6.86
C ILE A 4 8.79 21.54 5.46
N SER A 5 8.53 22.85 5.32
CA SER A 5 8.72 23.53 4.03
C SER A 5 10.18 23.58 3.59
N ASN A 6 11.12 23.67 4.54
CA ASN A 6 12.55 23.64 4.21
C ASN A 6 12.98 22.27 3.70
N ILE A 7 12.47 21.18 4.28
CA ILE A 7 12.72 19.81 3.79
C ILE A 7 12.11 19.62 2.40
N ALA A 8 10.87 20.06 2.20
CA ALA A 8 10.19 19.93 0.92
C ALA A 8 10.95 20.63 -0.21
N ASN A 9 11.41 21.87 0.03
CA ASN A 9 12.20 22.62 -0.93
C ASN A 9 13.55 21.93 -1.19
N PHE A 10 14.24 21.50 -0.13
CA PHE A 10 15.50 20.74 -0.28
C PHE A 10 15.32 19.49 -1.15
N LEU A 11 14.20 18.76 -1.00
CA LEU A 11 13.89 17.58 -1.79
C LEU A 11 13.62 17.92 -3.27
N GLN A 12 12.96 19.04 -3.55
CA GLN A 12 12.68 19.52 -4.91
C GLN A 12 13.94 20.03 -5.62
N ASP A 13 14.91 20.56 -4.87
CA ASP A 13 16.16 21.07 -5.41
C ASP A 13 17.18 19.95 -5.76
N LEU A 14 16.86 18.68 -5.48
CA LEU A 14 17.74 17.57 -5.90
C LEU A 14 17.81 17.50 -7.44
N PRO A 15 19.01 17.23 -8.02
CA PRO A 15 19.16 17.07 -9.47
C PRO A 15 18.20 16.04 -10.09
N LEU A 16 17.91 14.98 -9.33
CA LEU A 16 16.96 13.94 -9.75
C LEU A 16 15.51 14.45 -9.77
N ALA A 17 15.11 15.29 -8.82
CA ALA A 17 13.78 15.86 -8.77
C ALA A 17 13.56 16.85 -9.92
N ILE A 18 14.56 17.70 -10.19
CA ILE A 18 14.58 18.62 -11.32
C ILE A 18 14.46 17.84 -12.64
N LEU A 19 15.29 16.81 -12.83
CA LEU A 19 15.26 15.95 -14.02
C LEU A 19 13.87 15.36 -14.28
N ILE A 20 13.21 14.84 -13.24
CA ILE A 20 11.85 14.28 -13.37
C ILE A 20 10.83 15.36 -13.73
N SER A 21 10.97 16.56 -13.16
CA SER A 21 10.05 17.67 -13.39
C SER A 21 10.20 18.33 -14.77
N GLU A 22 11.43 18.37 -15.31
CA GLU A 22 11.73 19.01 -16.60
C GLU A 22 11.46 18.10 -17.80
N HIS A 23 11.53 16.78 -17.62
CA HIS A 23 11.25 15.83 -18.69
C HIS A 23 9.77 15.40 -18.72
N GLU A 24 9.02 15.91 -19.71
CA GLU A 24 7.59 15.65 -19.91
C GLU A 24 7.20 14.16 -19.93
N SER A 25 8.11 13.28 -20.33
CA SER A 25 7.85 11.84 -20.44
C SER A 25 8.24 11.02 -19.21
N LEU A 26 9.17 11.49 -18.37
CA LEU A 26 9.65 10.71 -17.23
C LEU A 26 8.58 10.54 -16.17
N PHE A 27 7.84 11.61 -15.86
CA PHE A 27 6.78 11.57 -14.86
C PHE A 27 5.68 10.54 -15.21
N PRO A 28 5.08 10.53 -16.43
CA PRO A 28 4.10 9.50 -16.83
C PRO A 28 4.63 8.06 -16.76
N TRP A 29 5.90 7.83 -17.13
CA TRP A 29 6.49 6.49 -17.04
C TRP A 29 6.67 6.04 -15.59
N ILE A 30 7.20 6.90 -14.72
CA ILE A 30 7.35 6.61 -13.29
C ILE A 30 5.97 6.35 -12.66
N GLU A 31 4.98 7.16 -12.99
CA GLU A 31 3.60 6.98 -12.55
C GLU A 31 3.02 5.64 -13.04
N SER A 32 3.27 5.26 -14.29
CA SER A 32 2.82 3.98 -14.83
C SER A 32 3.43 2.79 -14.07
N PHE A 33 4.74 2.82 -13.81
CA PHE A 33 5.39 1.80 -12.98
C PHE A 33 4.86 1.78 -11.55
N HIS A 34 4.58 2.95 -10.98
CA HIS A 34 3.98 3.06 -9.65
C HIS A 34 2.59 2.41 -9.58
N VAL A 35 1.73 2.65 -10.58
CA VAL A 35 0.38 2.07 -10.66
C VAL A 35 0.46 0.54 -10.83
N LEU A 36 1.37 0.04 -11.67
CA LEU A 36 1.59 -1.40 -11.82
C LEU A 36 2.05 -2.05 -10.50
N ALA A 37 2.99 -1.40 -9.79
CA ALA A 37 3.49 -1.85 -8.50
C ALA A 37 2.37 -1.90 -7.44
N ILE A 38 1.57 -0.83 -7.34
CA ILE A 38 0.40 -0.79 -6.43
C ILE A 38 -0.63 -1.85 -6.79
N THR A 39 -0.89 -2.08 -8.08
CA THR A 39 -1.83 -3.13 -8.53
C THR A 39 -1.38 -4.51 -8.06
N MET A 40 -0.08 -4.80 -8.14
CA MET A 40 0.51 -6.04 -7.64
C MET A 40 0.36 -6.18 -6.11
N VAL A 41 0.65 -5.11 -5.36
CA VAL A 41 0.48 -5.06 -3.90
C VAL A 41 -0.97 -5.34 -3.53
N ILE A 42 -1.91 -4.57 -4.08
CA ILE A 42 -3.31 -4.62 -3.70
C ILE A 42 -3.96 -5.91 -4.14
N GLY A 43 -3.66 -6.38 -5.35
CA GLY A 43 -4.13 -7.68 -5.83
C GLY A 43 -3.69 -8.79 -4.88
N SER A 44 -2.41 -8.81 -4.47
CA SER A 44 -1.92 -9.82 -3.54
C SER A 44 -2.57 -9.76 -2.16
N ILE A 45 -2.79 -8.56 -1.62
CA ILE A 45 -3.43 -8.37 -0.32
C ILE A 45 -4.91 -8.76 -0.38
N PHE A 46 -5.64 -8.33 -1.42
CA PHE A 46 -7.06 -8.63 -1.59
C PHE A 46 -7.30 -10.14 -1.68
N LEU A 47 -6.45 -10.86 -2.38
CA LEU A 47 -6.52 -12.32 -2.44
C LEU A 47 -6.44 -12.94 -1.03
N VAL A 48 -5.49 -12.51 -0.21
CA VAL A 48 -5.34 -12.98 1.18
C VAL A 48 -6.55 -12.57 2.04
N ASP A 49 -7.00 -11.33 1.92
CA ASP A 49 -8.11 -10.81 2.73
C ASP A 49 -9.46 -11.43 2.36
N PHE A 50 -9.70 -11.74 1.07
CA PHE A 50 -10.87 -12.50 0.65
C PHE A 50 -10.85 -13.94 1.19
N ARG A 51 -9.65 -14.53 1.31
CA ARG A 51 -9.47 -15.82 1.96
C ARG A 51 -9.75 -15.75 3.47
N LEU A 52 -9.32 -14.67 4.13
CA LEU A 52 -9.53 -14.43 5.57
C LEU A 52 -11.00 -14.14 5.89
N THR A 53 -11.65 -13.29 5.12
CA THR A 53 -13.09 -12.98 5.29
C THR A 53 -13.98 -14.20 5.02
N GLY A 54 -13.46 -15.20 4.30
CA GLY A 54 -14.22 -16.38 3.89
C GLY A 54 -15.22 -16.04 2.79
N ILE A 55 -14.90 -15.08 1.93
CA ILE A 55 -15.69 -14.76 0.74
C ILE A 55 -15.21 -15.62 -0.44
N ALA A 56 -13.89 -15.74 -0.65
CA ALA A 56 -13.30 -16.50 -1.76
C ALA A 56 -12.11 -17.38 -1.31
N PHE A 57 -11.58 -18.19 -2.23
CA PHE A 57 -10.37 -19.01 -2.07
C PHE A 57 -10.37 -20.03 -0.91
N LYS A 58 -11.53 -20.37 -0.34
CA LYS A 58 -11.69 -21.23 0.85
C LYS A 58 -10.99 -22.59 0.74
N SER A 59 -10.88 -23.14 -0.47
CA SER A 59 -10.23 -24.42 -0.75
C SER A 59 -8.71 -24.40 -0.61
N PHE A 60 -8.09 -23.23 -0.58
CA PHE A 60 -6.63 -23.10 -0.43
C PHE A 60 -6.25 -23.05 1.04
N GLU A 61 -5.16 -23.75 1.37
CA GLU A 61 -4.50 -23.64 2.66
C GLU A 61 -3.99 -22.21 2.87
N PHE A 62 -4.37 -21.57 3.98
CA PHE A 62 -4.04 -20.18 4.23
C PHE A 62 -2.51 -19.94 4.29
N SER A 63 -1.77 -20.87 4.88
CA SER A 63 -0.32 -20.73 5.11
C SER A 63 0.48 -20.66 3.79
N THR A 64 0.20 -21.60 2.88
CA THR A 64 0.84 -21.70 1.56
C THR A 64 0.46 -20.52 0.69
N PHE A 65 -0.83 -20.15 0.70
CA PHE A 65 -1.37 -19.03 -0.07
C PHE A 65 -0.79 -17.68 0.39
N SER A 66 -0.79 -17.41 1.70
CA SER A 66 -0.25 -16.19 2.29
C SER A 66 1.26 -16.04 2.04
N ARG A 67 2.05 -17.11 2.15
CA ARG A 67 3.50 -17.06 1.96
C ARG A 67 3.92 -16.73 0.52
N ALA A 68 3.20 -17.25 -0.46
CA ALA A 68 3.45 -16.94 -1.87
C ALA A 68 3.11 -15.47 -2.16
N LEU A 69 1.94 -15.01 -1.72
CA LEU A 69 1.48 -13.64 -1.95
C LEU A 69 2.30 -12.60 -1.19
N THR A 70 2.75 -12.89 0.03
CA THR A 70 3.60 -11.97 0.81
C THR A 70 4.88 -11.58 0.06
N ARG A 71 5.50 -12.51 -0.68
CA ARG A 71 6.68 -12.20 -1.51
C ARG A 71 6.34 -11.24 -2.64
N VAL A 72 5.21 -11.49 -3.33
CA VAL A 72 4.67 -10.60 -4.38
C VAL A 72 4.36 -9.23 -3.80
N THR A 73 3.74 -9.16 -2.62
CA THR A 73 3.42 -7.91 -1.92
C THR A 73 4.68 -7.12 -1.63
N TRP A 74 5.74 -7.73 -1.08
CA TRP A 74 6.97 -7.01 -0.74
C TRP A 74 7.74 -6.52 -1.96
N LEU A 75 7.78 -7.30 -3.04
CA LEU A 75 8.40 -6.86 -4.30
C LEU A 75 7.64 -5.65 -4.89
N GLY A 76 6.31 -5.77 -5.00
CA GLY A 76 5.47 -4.66 -5.47
C GLY A 76 5.57 -3.44 -4.55
N PHE A 77 5.58 -3.63 -3.23
CA PHE A 77 5.66 -2.55 -2.27
C PHE A 77 7.00 -1.81 -2.36
N SER A 78 8.11 -2.55 -2.51
CA SER A 78 9.44 -1.95 -2.67
C SER A 78 9.49 -1.09 -3.93
N LEU A 79 8.97 -1.60 -5.05
CA LEU A 79 8.88 -0.84 -6.30
C LEU A 79 7.96 0.39 -6.17
N ALA A 80 6.81 0.24 -5.48
CA ALA A 80 5.88 1.33 -5.23
C ALA A 80 6.48 2.42 -4.34
N VAL A 81 7.27 2.06 -3.33
CA VAL A 81 7.99 3.02 -2.49
C VAL A 81 9.01 3.80 -3.31
N VAL A 82 9.85 3.12 -4.09
CA VAL A 82 10.87 3.79 -4.92
C VAL A 82 10.21 4.75 -5.91
N THR A 83 9.26 4.27 -6.71
CA THR A 83 8.57 5.09 -7.71
C THR A 83 7.73 6.20 -7.07
N GLY A 84 7.05 5.93 -5.95
CA GLY A 84 6.26 6.91 -5.23
C GLY A 84 7.10 8.02 -4.60
N SER A 85 8.30 7.68 -4.09
CA SER A 85 9.28 8.65 -3.63
C SER A 85 9.78 9.54 -4.77
N LEU A 86 10.03 8.98 -5.96
CA LEU A 86 10.42 9.75 -7.14
C LEU A 86 9.33 10.74 -7.58
N LEU A 87 8.06 10.33 -7.56
CA LEU A 87 6.93 11.23 -7.84
C LEU A 87 6.78 12.31 -6.76
N PHE A 88 6.98 11.93 -5.49
CA PHE A 88 6.87 12.87 -4.38
C PHE A 88 7.92 13.97 -4.45
N ILE A 89 9.19 13.64 -4.70
CA ILE A 89 10.27 14.65 -4.71
C ILE A 89 10.12 15.64 -5.86
N SER A 90 9.48 15.28 -6.98
CA SER A 90 9.30 16.21 -8.11
C SER A 90 8.36 17.36 -7.79
N ASN A 91 7.44 17.21 -6.84
CA ASN A 91 6.55 18.30 -6.40
C ASN A 91 6.19 18.25 -4.90
N ALA A 92 7.20 18.05 -4.04
CA ALA A 92 7.01 17.70 -2.62
C ALA A 92 6.11 18.68 -1.85
N ASN A 93 6.24 19.98 -2.10
CA ASN A 93 5.46 20.99 -1.39
C ASN A 93 3.95 20.88 -1.71
N THR A 94 3.61 20.67 -2.99
CA THR A 94 2.22 20.50 -3.41
C THR A 94 1.63 19.21 -2.84
N TYR A 95 2.38 18.11 -2.86
CA TYR A 95 1.93 16.85 -2.24
C TYR A 95 1.68 16.98 -0.74
N LEU A 96 2.57 17.65 0.02
CA LEU A 96 2.42 17.79 1.47
C LEU A 96 1.19 18.62 1.88
N ASN A 97 0.81 19.60 1.06
CA ASN A 97 -0.39 20.41 1.29
C ASN A 97 -1.68 19.78 0.74
N ASN A 98 -1.59 18.65 0.04
CA ASN A 98 -2.74 17.97 -0.53
C ASN A 98 -3.40 17.04 0.50
N THR A 99 -4.67 17.30 0.83
CA THR A 99 -5.44 16.51 1.79
C THR A 99 -5.56 15.03 1.39
N ALA A 100 -5.73 14.73 0.10
CA ALA A 100 -5.82 13.33 -0.36
C ALA A 100 -4.49 12.59 -0.18
N PHE A 101 -3.35 13.26 -0.36
CA PHE A 101 -2.03 12.70 -0.04
C PHE A 101 -1.88 12.40 1.45
N GLN A 102 -2.27 13.32 2.32
CA GLN A 102 -2.23 13.13 3.78
C GLN A 102 -3.12 11.94 4.22
N LEU A 103 -4.36 11.88 3.70
CA LEU A 103 -5.26 10.77 3.96
C LEU A 103 -4.70 9.44 3.45
N LYS A 104 -4.09 9.41 2.26
CA LYS A 104 -3.42 8.21 1.72
C LYS A 104 -2.40 7.66 2.72
N PHE A 105 -1.53 8.53 3.27
CA PHE A 105 -0.52 8.10 4.25
C PHE A 105 -1.13 7.68 5.60
N LEU A 106 -2.19 8.33 6.05
CA LEU A 106 -2.92 7.92 7.26
C LEU A 106 -3.50 6.51 7.10
N PHE A 107 -4.21 6.24 6.00
CA PHE A 107 -4.80 4.92 5.76
C PHE A 107 -3.77 3.85 5.45
N LEU A 108 -2.65 4.20 4.82
CA LEU A 108 -1.51 3.29 4.66
C LEU A 108 -0.92 2.90 6.01
N PHE A 109 -0.78 3.85 6.94
CA PHE A 109 -0.33 3.58 8.30
C PHE A 109 -1.33 2.70 9.06
N LEU A 110 -2.63 2.98 8.98
CA LEU A 110 -3.67 2.14 9.58
C LEU A 110 -3.70 0.72 9.00
N ALA A 111 -3.50 0.56 7.70
CA ALA A 111 -3.35 -0.74 7.05
C ALA A 111 -2.14 -1.51 7.59
N GLY A 112 -1.00 -0.83 7.76
CA GLY A 112 0.19 -1.41 8.38
C GLY A 112 -0.04 -1.85 9.82
N LEU A 113 -0.70 -1.02 10.63
CA LEU A 113 -1.07 -1.38 12.01
C LEU A 113 -2.02 -2.58 12.07
N ASN A 114 -3.04 -2.61 11.20
CA ASN A 114 -3.98 -3.72 11.10
C ASN A 114 -3.27 -5.04 10.74
N MET A 115 -2.33 -4.98 9.78
CA MET A 115 -1.51 -6.14 9.41
C MET A 115 -0.60 -6.61 10.55
N LEU A 116 0.09 -5.68 11.24
CA LEU A 116 0.95 -6.03 12.37
C LEU A 116 0.16 -6.67 13.50
N PHE A 117 -0.97 -6.09 13.89
CA PHE A 117 -1.86 -6.64 14.90
C PHE A 117 -2.34 -8.05 14.52
N PHE A 118 -2.76 -8.24 13.27
CA PHE A 118 -3.16 -9.55 12.77
C PHE A 118 -1.99 -10.54 12.79
N GLN A 119 -0.79 -10.16 12.38
CA GLN A 119 0.37 -11.05 12.43
C GLN A 119 0.78 -11.41 13.86
N PHE A 120 0.77 -10.48 14.82
CA PHE A 120 1.13 -10.77 16.21
C PHE A 120 0.12 -11.69 16.90
N ILE A 121 -1.18 -11.52 16.62
CA ILE A 121 -2.22 -12.39 17.19
C ILE A 121 -2.23 -13.75 16.48
N SER A 122 -2.24 -13.74 15.16
CA SER A 122 -2.36 -14.94 14.34
C SER A 122 -1.10 -15.80 14.43
N SER A 123 0.11 -15.24 14.54
CA SER A 123 1.35 -16.04 14.69
C SER A 123 1.36 -16.94 15.94
N ARG A 124 0.58 -16.60 16.98
CA ARG A 124 0.39 -17.47 18.16
C ARG A 124 -0.59 -18.62 17.94
N GLU A 125 -1.50 -18.50 16.98
CA GLU A 125 -2.58 -19.48 16.71
C GLU A 125 -2.48 -20.15 15.31
N MET A 126 -1.50 -19.74 14.50
CA MET A 126 -1.29 -20.15 13.10
C MET A 126 -1.06 -21.66 12.94
N SER A 127 -0.55 -22.33 13.99
CA SER A 127 -0.35 -23.77 14.02
C SER A 127 -1.65 -24.58 13.98
N VAL A 128 -2.78 -23.96 14.32
CA VAL A 128 -4.09 -24.62 14.40
C VAL A 128 -5.00 -24.23 13.21
N TRP A 129 -4.77 -23.08 12.57
CA TRP A 129 -5.73 -22.44 11.65
C TRP A 129 -5.42 -22.60 10.16
N GLY A 130 -4.29 -23.21 9.83
CA GLY A 130 -3.86 -23.42 8.45
C GLY A 130 -4.73 -24.41 7.66
N HIS A 131 -5.45 -25.32 8.33
CA HIS A 131 -6.16 -26.41 7.66
C HIS A 131 -7.34 -25.90 6.81
N PRO A 132 -7.56 -26.44 5.59
CA PRO A 132 -8.68 -26.06 4.73
C PRO A 132 -10.06 -26.13 5.40
N ASP A 133 -10.23 -27.06 6.35
CA ASP A 133 -11.47 -27.27 7.10
C ASP A 133 -11.61 -26.39 8.34
N TYR A 134 -10.58 -25.60 8.68
CA TYR A 134 -10.61 -24.74 9.85
C TYR A 134 -11.41 -23.46 9.57
N ARG A 135 -12.38 -23.17 10.44
CA ARG A 135 -13.18 -21.95 10.35
C ARG A 135 -12.33 -20.75 10.78
N VAL A 136 -12.10 -19.82 9.86
CA VAL A 136 -11.43 -18.54 10.17
C VAL A 136 -12.16 -17.87 11.34
N PRO A 137 -11.46 -17.45 12.41
CA PRO A 137 -12.09 -16.77 13.54
C PRO A 137 -12.85 -15.50 13.11
N PRO A 138 -13.72 -14.98 13.98
CA PRO A 138 -14.31 -13.66 13.80
C PRO A 138 -13.26 -12.55 13.66
N LEU A 139 -12.19 -12.57 14.46
CA LEU A 139 -11.14 -11.54 14.45
C LEU A 139 -10.40 -11.47 13.10
N GLY A 140 -10.11 -12.61 12.48
CA GLY A 140 -9.46 -12.67 11.16
C GLY A 140 -10.35 -12.11 10.04
N LYS A 141 -11.67 -12.35 10.13
CA LYS A 141 -12.63 -11.76 9.18
C LYS A 141 -12.69 -10.25 9.32
N ILE A 142 -12.71 -9.74 10.55
CA ILE A 142 -12.72 -8.30 10.84
C ILE A 142 -11.44 -7.65 10.32
N ALA A 143 -10.28 -8.25 10.60
CA ALA A 143 -8.99 -7.75 10.12
C ALA A 143 -8.93 -7.69 8.58
N GLY A 144 -9.40 -8.75 7.89
CA GLY A 144 -9.47 -8.76 6.42
C GLY A 144 -10.43 -7.68 5.88
N PHE A 145 -11.58 -7.46 6.52
CA PHE A 145 -12.52 -6.41 6.10
C PHE A 145 -11.94 -5.00 6.23
N PHE A 146 -11.30 -4.69 7.36
CA PHE A 146 -10.64 -3.39 7.56
C PHE A 146 -9.48 -3.20 6.60
N SER A 147 -8.67 -4.25 6.38
CA SER A 147 -7.58 -4.22 5.40
C SER A 147 -8.10 -3.86 3.99
N LEU A 148 -9.13 -4.55 3.51
CA LEU A 148 -9.76 -4.24 2.21
C LEU A 148 -10.23 -2.79 2.14
N THR A 149 -10.89 -2.30 3.20
CA THR A 149 -11.42 -0.94 3.25
C THR A 149 -10.30 0.10 3.22
N PHE A 150 -9.24 -0.09 4.02
CA PHE A 150 -8.11 0.84 4.06
C PHE A 150 -7.38 0.89 2.72
N TRP A 151 -7.14 -0.25 2.08
CA TRP A 151 -6.49 -0.29 0.77
C TRP A 151 -7.34 0.31 -0.35
N LEU A 152 -8.67 0.12 -0.33
CA LEU A 152 -9.58 0.82 -1.25
C LEU A 152 -9.47 2.35 -1.09
N ILE A 153 -9.43 2.84 0.15
CA ILE A 153 -9.28 4.28 0.42
C ILE A 153 -7.90 4.78 -0.05
N VAL A 154 -6.82 4.03 0.20
CA VAL A 154 -5.47 4.38 -0.29
C VAL A 154 -5.43 4.54 -1.81
N VAL A 155 -6.10 3.65 -2.57
CA VAL A 155 -6.20 3.76 -4.03
C VAL A 155 -7.04 4.94 -4.46
N ALA A 156 -8.21 5.11 -3.84
CA ALA A 156 -9.11 6.21 -4.15
C ALA A 156 -8.40 7.56 -3.93
N CYS A 157 -7.74 7.74 -2.79
CA CYS A 157 -6.89 8.91 -2.51
C CYS A 157 -5.77 9.03 -3.54
N GLY A 158 -5.07 7.93 -3.86
CA GLY A 158 -4.03 7.89 -4.89
C GLY A 158 -4.50 8.46 -6.23
N ARG A 159 -5.66 8.03 -6.71
CA ARG A 159 -6.22 8.52 -7.97
C ARG A 159 -6.68 9.97 -7.88
N TRP A 160 -7.24 10.38 -6.74
CA TRP A 160 -7.73 11.73 -6.48
C TRP A 160 -6.61 12.78 -6.47
N ILE A 161 -5.42 12.40 -5.98
CA ILE A 161 -4.23 13.26 -6.01
C ILE A 161 -3.93 13.72 -7.45
N GLY A 162 -4.01 12.83 -8.44
CA GLY A 162 -3.80 13.19 -9.84
C GLY A 162 -4.80 14.21 -10.43
N PHE A 163 -5.88 14.54 -9.71
CA PHE A 163 -6.85 15.58 -10.09
C PHE A 163 -6.77 16.84 -9.20
N THR A 164 -5.91 16.83 -8.19
CA THR A 164 -5.79 17.88 -7.17
C THR A 164 -4.35 18.36 -6.98
N LEU A 165 -3.46 17.97 -7.90
CA LEU A 165 -2.09 18.47 -8.03
C LEU A 165 -2.04 19.73 -8.89
#